data_AF-A0A7X2SU05-F1
#
_entry.id   AF-A0A7X2SU05-F1
#
_cell.length_a   1.000
_cell.length_b   1.000
_cell.length_c   1.000
_cell.angle_alpha   90.00
_cell.angle_beta   90.00
_cell.angle_gamma   90.00
#
_symmetry.space_group_name_H-M   'P 1'
#
loop_
_entity.id
_entity.type
_entity.pdbx_description
1 polymer ?
#
loop_
_entity_poly.entity_id
_entity_poly.type
_entity_poly.pdbx_seq_one_letter_code
_entity_poly.pdbx_strand_id
1 'polypeptide(L)'
;GIYLLGGIAIYPFIINLDMVSKFKDMIGDILLNLVSINLIYVVLGIVIYTILAAFFGALVVRVEDTSKAIQPITILIIASFLSSMVFINNPSSMIVKVLSYVPFLSSFFMPIRVID
;
A
#
# COMPACT_ATOMS: atom_id res chain seq x y z
N GLY A 1 -12.26 26.97 -6.43
CA GLY A 1 -13.60 27.43 -6.84
C GLY A 1 -14.03 26.78 -8.15
N ILE A 2 -13.50 27.26 -9.27
CA ILE A 2 -13.95 26.86 -10.63
C ILE A 2 -13.83 25.35 -10.91
N TYR A 3 -12.78 24.69 -10.41
CA TYR A 3 -12.55 23.24 -10.61
C TYR A 3 -13.52 22.35 -9.81
N LEU A 4 -13.89 22.78 -8.60
CA LEU A 4 -14.88 22.06 -7.77
C LEU A 4 -16.28 22.21 -8.37
N LEU A 5 -16.64 23.41 -8.79
CA LEU A 5 -17.95 23.69 -9.43
C LEU A 5 -18.08 22.99 -10.79
N GLY A 6 -17.04 23.04 -11.62
CA GLY A 6 -17.00 22.30 -12.89
C GLY A 6 -17.06 20.79 -12.67
N GLY A 7 -16.33 20.27 -11.67
CA GLY A 7 -16.36 18.85 -11.31
C GLY A 7 -17.75 18.38 -10.86
N ILE A 8 -18.44 19.13 -10.01
CA ILE A 8 -19.78 18.79 -9.51
C ILE A 8 -20.83 18.85 -10.63
N ALA A 9 -20.74 19.83 -11.53
CA ALA A 9 -21.68 19.96 -12.66
C ALA A 9 -21.53 18.83 -13.70
N ILE A 10 -20.29 18.37 -13.92
CA ILE A 10 -19.98 17.34 -14.92
C ILE A 10 -20.11 15.92 -14.32
N TYR A 11 -20.01 15.78 -12.99
CA TYR A 11 -20.17 14.52 -12.27
C TYR A 11 -21.40 13.69 -12.71
N PRO A 12 -22.64 14.21 -12.70
CA PRO A 12 -23.80 13.43 -13.13
C PRO A 12 -23.75 13.05 -14.62
N PHE A 13 -23.05 13.79 -15.46
CA PHE A 13 -22.89 13.45 -16.88
C PHE A 13 -21.88 12.32 -17.07
N ILE A 14 -20.77 12.31 -16.32
CA ILE A 14 -19.73 11.27 -16.40
C ILE A 14 -20.24 9.92 -15.86
N ILE A 15 -20.93 9.89 -14.72
CA ILE A 15 -21.36 8.62 -14.11
C ILE A 15 -22.43 7.88 -14.93
N ASN A 16 -23.16 8.61 -15.78
CA ASN A 16 -24.21 8.07 -16.64
C ASN A 16 -23.70 7.60 -18.01
N LEU A 17 -22.41 7.79 -18.31
CA LEU A 17 -21.79 7.20 -19.49
C LEU A 17 -21.71 5.68 -19.31
N ASP A 18 -22.11 4.95 -20.35
CA ASP A 18 -22.15 3.48 -20.36
C ASP A 18 -20.77 2.81 -20.18
N MET A 19 -19.69 3.58 -20.35
CA MET A 19 -18.34 3.15 -19.96
C MET A 19 -18.09 3.23 -18.46
N VAL A 20 -18.58 4.27 -17.78
CA VAL A 20 -18.31 4.50 -16.35
C VAL A 20 -19.16 3.58 -15.47
N SER A 21 -20.40 3.30 -15.89
CA SER A 21 -21.26 2.30 -15.25
C SER A 21 -20.58 0.93 -15.19
N LYS A 22 -19.89 0.52 -16.26
CA LYS A 22 -19.15 -0.76 -16.34
C LYS A 22 -17.97 -0.86 -15.36
N PHE A 23 -17.39 0.26 -14.95
CA PHE A 23 -16.29 0.29 -13.97
C PHE A 23 -16.76 0.65 -12.56
N LYS A 24 -18.01 1.06 -12.37
CA LYS A 24 -18.53 1.55 -11.09
C LYS A 24 -18.42 0.49 -9.99
N ASP A 25 -18.77 -0.75 -10.31
CA ASP A 25 -18.70 -1.86 -9.37
C ASP A 25 -17.25 -2.21 -9.04
N MET A 26 -16.38 -2.29 -10.05
CA MET A 26 -14.93 -2.53 -9.85
C MET A 26 -14.27 -1.42 -9.00
N ILE A 27 -14.64 -0.15 -9.22
CA ILE A 27 -14.17 0.97 -8.41
C ILE A 27 -14.69 0.84 -6.97
N GLY A 28 -15.95 0.48 -6.79
CA GLY A 28 -16.56 0.23 -5.48
C GLY A 28 -15.83 -0.85 -4.70
N ASP A 29 -15.54 -1.98 -5.35
CA ASP A 29 -14.84 -3.12 -4.74
C ASP A 29 -13.39 -2.76 -4.38
N ILE A 30 -12.67 -2.03 -5.24
CA ILE A 30 -11.32 -1.54 -4.94
C ILE A 30 -11.35 -0.59 -3.74
N LEU A 31 -12.31 0.33 -3.68
CA LEU A 31 -12.44 1.27 -2.56
C LEU A 31 -12.79 0.55 -1.25
N LEU A 32 -13.71 -0.40 -1.29
CA LEU A 32 -14.05 -1.24 -0.12
C LEU A 32 -12.83 -2.02 0.36
N ASN A 33 -12.09 -2.65 -0.56
CA ASN A 33 -10.86 -3.37 -0.21
C ASN A 33 -9.80 -2.45 0.38
N LEU A 34 -9.62 -1.23 -0.13
CA LEU A 34 -8.67 -0.26 0.42
C LEU A 34 -9.03 0.20 1.83
N VAL A 35 -10.32 0.42 2.11
CA VAL A 35 -10.81 0.94 3.41
C VAL A 35 -11.03 -0.17 4.45
N SER A 36 -10.97 -1.44 4.03
CA SER A 36 -11.10 -2.62 4.90
C SER A 36 -9.86 -2.84 5.79
N ILE A 37 -9.65 -4.07 6.27
CA ILE A 37 -8.49 -4.45 7.10
C ILE A 37 -7.13 -4.15 6.42
N ASN A 38 -7.10 -4.00 5.09
CA ASN A 38 -5.91 -3.55 4.35
C ASN A 38 -5.40 -2.19 4.84
N LEU A 39 -6.30 -1.26 5.19
CA LEU A 39 -5.91 0.05 5.71
C LEU A 39 -5.11 -0.08 7.02
N ILE A 40 -5.51 -1.01 7.89
CA ILE A 40 -4.80 -1.27 9.15
C ILE A 40 -3.37 -1.73 8.85
N TYR A 41 -3.19 -2.67 7.91
CA TYR A 41 -1.86 -3.17 7.56
C TYR A 41 -0.98 -2.12 6.86
N VAL A 42 -1.58 -1.25 6.05
CA VAL A 42 -0.88 -0.09 5.47
C VAL A 42 -0.42 0.87 6.56
N VAL A 43 -1.30 1.22 7.50
CA VAL A 43 -0.96 2.11 8.63
C VAL A 43 0.12 1.49 9.51
N LEU A 44 -0.01 0.21 9.87
CA LEU A 44 1.00 -0.51 10.64
C LEU A 44 2.35 -0.56 9.91
N GLY A 45 2.33 -0.77 8.59
CA GLY A 45 3.51 -0.69 7.75
C GLY A 45 4.19 0.68 7.84
N ILE A 46 3.42 1.76 7.65
CA ILE A 46 3.94 3.13 7.76
C ILE A 46 4.56 3.36 9.15
N VAL A 47 3.87 2.97 10.23
CA VAL A 47 4.36 3.13 11.60
C VAL A 47 5.68 2.37 11.81
N ILE A 48 5.76 1.09 11.42
CA ILE A 48 6.95 0.28 11.68
C ILE A 48 8.14 0.71 10.82
N TYR A 49 7.92 1.12 9.57
CA TYR A 49 8.97 1.70 8.71
C TYR A 49 9.41 3.08 9.19
N THR A 50 8.51 3.88 9.76
CA THR A 50 8.86 5.17 10.38
C THR A 50 9.72 4.98 11.62
N ILE A 51 9.38 4.02 12.48
CA ILE A 51 10.20 3.67 13.65
C ILE A 51 11.58 3.18 13.21
N LEU A 52 11.64 2.34 12.18
CA LEU A 52 12.92 1.86 11.64
C LEU A 52 13.75 3.01 11.06
N ALA A 53 13.13 3.93 10.32
CA ALA A 53 13.79 5.12 9.79
C ALA A 53 14.30 6.04 10.90
N ALA A 54 13.51 6.23 11.96
CA ALA A 54 13.93 6.99 13.14
C ALA A 54 15.10 6.30 13.87
N PHE A 55 15.08 4.98 13.99
CA PHE A 55 16.17 4.20 14.61
C PHE A 55 17.48 4.35 13.82
N PHE A 56 17.47 4.10 12.52
CA PHE A 56 18.67 4.27 11.69
C PHE A 56 19.11 5.74 11.59
N GLY A 57 18.17 6.68 11.58
CA GLY A 57 18.46 8.12 11.62
C GLY A 57 19.11 8.55 12.95
N ALA A 58 18.73 7.95 14.08
CA ALA A 58 19.34 8.22 15.37
C ALA A 58 20.79 7.70 15.49
N LEU A 59 21.19 6.74 14.66
CA LEU A 59 22.56 6.23 14.57
C LEU A 59 23.48 7.12 13.72
N VAL A 60 22.92 8.09 13.00
CA VAL A 60 23.66 8.98 12.11
C VAL A 60 24.17 10.19 12.88
N VAL A 61 25.50 10.31 12.96
CA VAL A 61 26.15 11.47 13.61
C VAL A 61 26.23 12.68 12.68
N ARG A 62 26.33 12.45 11.37
CA ARG A 62 26.48 13.50 10.35
C ARG A 62 25.35 13.44 9.35
N VAL A 63 24.67 14.57 9.13
CA VAL A 63 23.52 14.64 8.22
C VAL A 63 23.82 14.18 6.79
N GLU A 64 25.08 14.29 6.35
CA GLU A 64 25.59 13.82 5.05
C GLU A 64 25.52 12.29 4.88
N ASP A 65 25.54 11.53 5.98
CA ASP A 65 25.50 10.07 5.97
C ASP A 65 24.07 9.50 6.13
N THR A 66 23.07 10.37 6.30
CA THR A 66 21.65 9.97 6.49
C THR A 66 21.12 9.11 5.36
N SER A 67 21.38 9.50 4.11
CA SER A 67 20.90 8.77 2.93
C SER A 67 21.49 7.35 2.85
N LYS A 68 22.72 7.15 3.35
CA LYS A 68 23.35 5.82 3.41
C LYS A 68 22.77 4.98 4.54
N ALA A 69 22.47 5.59 5.69
CA ALA A 69 21.92 4.88 6.84
C ALA A 69 20.49 4.38 6.63
N ILE A 70 19.68 5.07 5.83
CA ILE A 70 18.30 4.67 5.51
C ILE A 70 18.26 3.61 4.39
N GLN A 71 19.33 3.47 3.59
CA GLN A 71 19.40 2.52 2.48
C GLN A 71 18.97 1.08 2.81
N PRO A 72 19.36 0.43 3.93
CA PRO A 72 18.87 -0.91 4.28
C PRO A 72 17.34 -0.98 4.41
N ILE A 73 16.70 0.10 4.88
CA ILE A 73 15.24 0.20 4.99
C ILE A 73 14.61 0.23 3.60
N THR A 74 15.16 1.06 2.72
CA THR A 74 14.68 1.19 1.33
C THR A 74 14.79 -0.14 0.58
N ILE A 75 15.91 -0.85 0.73
CA ILE A 75 16.10 -2.19 0.14
C ILE A 75 15.04 -3.16 0.68
N LEU A 76 14.79 -3.13 1.99
CA LEU A 76 13.79 -4.00 2.60
C LEU A 76 12.37 -3.72 2.08
N ILE A 77 12.00 -2.46 1.90
CA ILE A 77 10.71 -2.06 1.30
C ILE A 77 10.61 -2.57 -0.14
N ILE A 78 11.62 -2.31 -0.97
CA ILE A 78 11.63 -2.73 -2.38
C ILE A 78 11.57 -4.25 -2.48
N ALA A 79 12.39 -4.97 -1.71
CA ALA A 79 12.41 -6.42 -1.71
C ALA A 79 11.05 -7.01 -1.29
N SER A 80 10.43 -6.44 -0.26
CA SER A 80 9.10 -6.86 0.20
C SER A 80 8.03 -6.62 -0.87
N PHE A 81 8.03 -5.43 -1.49
CA PHE A 81 7.12 -5.08 -2.56
C PHE A 81 7.28 -6.02 -3.77
N LEU A 82 8.50 -6.19 -4.29
CA LEU A 82 8.76 -7.04 -5.44
C LEU A 82 8.41 -8.51 -5.16
N SER A 83 8.75 -9.00 -3.97
CA SER A 83 8.39 -10.35 -3.56
C SER A 83 6.88 -10.53 -3.51
N SER A 84 6.14 -9.54 -2.99
CA SER A 84 4.68 -9.59 -2.91
C SER A 84 4.01 -9.68 -4.29
N MET A 85 4.55 -8.98 -5.30
CA MET A 85 4.05 -9.04 -6.68
C MET A 85 4.14 -10.44 -7.30
N VAL A 86 5.19 -11.21 -6.96
CA VAL A 86 5.36 -12.58 -7.46
C VAL A 86 4.24 -13.50 -6.98
N PHE A 87 3.73 -13.27 -5.77
CA PHE A 87 2.74 -14.14 -5.14
C PHE A 87 1.29 -13.65 -5.26
N ILE A 88 1.04 -12.56 -6.00
CA ILE A 88 -0.30 -11.97 -6.11
C ILE A 88 -1.33 -12.93 -6.71
N ASN A 89 -0.90 -13.86 -7.57
CA ASN A 89 -1.74 -14.90 -8.19
C ASN A 89 -1.77 -16.21 -7.38
N ASN A 90 -1.00 -16.32 -6.28
CA ASN A 90 -1.01 -17.49 -5.40
C ASN A 90 -1.02 -17.10 -3.90
N PRO A 91 -2.03 -16.32 -3.47
CA PRO A 91 -2.20 -15.81 -2.10
C PRO A 91 -2.30 -16.91 -1.02
N SER A 92 -2.81 -18.09 -1.37
CA SER A 92 -3.01 -19.21 -0.46
C SER A 92 -1.75 -20.05 -0.17
N SER A 93 -0.64 -19.76 -0.83
CA SER A 93 0.62 -20.49 -0.66
C SER A 93 1.18 -20.41 0.77
N MET A 94 1.89 -21.46 1.20
CA MET A 94 2.46 -21.51 2.55
C MET A 94 3.49 -20.39 2.79
N ILE A 95 4.22 -19.98 1.75
CA ILE A 95 5.18 -18.89 1.80
C ILE A 95 4.46 -17.57 2.14
N VAL A 96 3.36 -17.24 1.44
CA VAL A 96 2.58 -16.03 1.71
C VAL A 96 2.01 -16.06 3.12
N LYS A 97 1.50 -17.20 3.59
CA LYS A 97 1.00 -17.34 4.97
C LYS A 97 2.07 -17.01 6.00
N VAL A 98 3.29 -17.52 5.84
CA VAL A 98 4.40 -17.23 6.76
C VAL A 98 4.78 -15.75 6.70
N LEU A 99 5.03 -15.21 5.50
CA LEU A 99 5.47 -13.82 5.32
C LEU A 99 4.42 -12.80 5.78
N SER A 100 3.15 -13.16 5.78
CA SER A 100 2.04 -12.34 6.29
C SER A 100 2.07 -12.14 7.80
N TYR A 101 2.77 -12.98 8.55
CA TYR A 101 2.92 -12.85 10.02
C TYR A 101 4.27 -12.26 10.43
N VAL A 102 5.22 -12.12 9.50
CA VAL A 102 6.52 -11.50 9.79
C VAL A 102 6.35 -9.97 9.82
N PRO A 103 6.86 -9.26 10.84
CA PRO A 103 6.87 -7.79 10.85
C PRO A 103 7.55 -7.23 9.60
N PHE A 104 7.21 -5.99 9.21
CA PHE A 104 7.62 -5.33 7.96
C PHE A 104 7.00 -5.94 6.69
N LEU A 105 7.17 -7.25 6.49
CA LEU A 105 6.66 -8.01 5.36
C LEU A 105 5.14 -8.13 5.36
N SER A 106 4.55 -8.30 6.54
CA SER A 106 3.09 -8.39 6.74
C SER A 106 2.31 -7.24 6.09
N SER A 107 2.86 -6.03 6.07
CA SER A 107 2.26 -4.85 5.43
C SER A 107 2.05 -5.02 3.93
N PHE A 108 2.82 -5.90 3.27
CA PHE A 108 2.72 -6.21 1.84
C PHE A 108 2.01 -7.54 1.58
N PHE A 109 2.28 -8.56 2.39
CA PHE A 109 1.77 -9.92 2.15
C PHE A 109 0.38 -10.19 2.71
N MET A 110 -0.02 -9.54 3.80
CA MET A 110 -1.34 -9.77 4.37
C MET A 110 -2.46 -9.20 3.48
N PRO A 111 -2.34 -8.01 2.86
CA PRO A 111 -3.36 -7.53 1.95
C PRO A 111 -3.67 -8.48 0.79
N ILE A 112 -2.64 -9.14 0.27
CA ILE A 112 -2.78 -10.15 -0.80
C ILE A 112 -3.67 -11.33 -0.35
N ARG A 113 -3.62 -11.72 0.93
CA ARG A 113 -4.45 -12.80 1.47
C ARG A 113 -5.89 -12.41 1.79
N VAL A 114 -6.11 -11.13 2.04
CA VAL A 114 -7.43 -10.61 2.46
C VAL A 114 -8.35 -10.39 1.26
N ILE A 115 -7.76 -10.16 0.09
CA ILE A 115 -8.48 -9.95 -1.18
C ILE A 115 -8.95 -11.28 -1.80
N ASP A 116 -8.44 -12.41 -1.29
CA ASP A 116 -8.81 -13.79 -1.67
C ASP A 116 -10.25 -14.17 -1.23
#